data_AF-A0A4R8EY00-F1
#
_entry.id   AF-A0A4R8EY00-F1
#
_cell.length_a   1.000
_cell.length_b   1.000
_cell.length_c   1.000
_cell.angle_alpha   90.00
_cell.angle_beta   90.00
_cell.angle_gamma   90.00
#
_symmetry.space_group_name_H-M   'P 1'
#
loop_
_entity.id
_entity.type
_entity.pdbx_description
1 polymer ?
#
loop_
_entity_poly.entity_id
_entity_poly.type
_entity_poly.pdbx_seq_one_letter_code
_entity_poly.pdbx_strand_id
1 'polypeptide(L)'
;MKMKKSLLALCLSAGLLASVPAVSLADVNIVPQDISMAPAVPTSALQQLQWTPVDQSKTLTTTLATSGQSLKAGDITGPVAAYSVPANIGELNITLTSEVNKNSVFAPNVLVLDQNMTPAAYFPASYFAYQEPGVMSADRLEGTLKLTPALGQQKLYLLVFTTNKDTQQTTTMIDPAKAYAKGTGNAVPDIPDPIARHGTDGTLKIKVKTSSASSVLVGPLFGSSGPGPVTVGNTAAPAATYVAPAGVAATAAAPATAASAKKSEPVLSDTETYFNQAIKDAVAKGDVDKALKLLDEAERLGSTSARKTFISSVKGKG
;
A
#
# COMPACT_ATOMS: atom_id res chain seq x y z
N MET A 1 -13.04 7.41 -86.82
CA MET A 1 -14.22 7.94 -86.10
C MET A 1 -13.79 9.13 -85.24
N LYS A 2 -13.83 10.34 -85.82
CA LYS A 2 -14.61 11.53 -85.37
C LYS A 2 -14.61 11.82 -83.85
N MET A 3 -13.96 12.94 -83.52
CA MET A 3 -13.87 13.61 -82.22
C MET A 3 -15.19 14.22 -81.76
N LYS A 4 -15.39 14.36 -80.44
CA LYS A 4 -16.03 15.53 -79.82
C LYS A 4 -15.35 15.86 -78.48
N LYS A 5 -14.73 17.05 -78.44
CA LYS A 5 -14.27 17.75 -77.23
C LYS A 5 -15.49 18.39 -76.57
N SER A 6 -15.53 18.43 -75.24
CA SER A 6 -16.29 19.46 -74.53
C SER A 6 -15.53 19.85 -73.27
N LEU A 7 -14.97 21.07 -73.31
CA LEU A 7 -14.65 21.83 -72.11
C LEU A 7 -15.96 22.25 -71.44
N LEU A 8 -15.98 22.19 -70.11
CA LEU A 8 -16.88 23.00 -69.29
C LEU A 8 -16.02 23.71 -68.25
N ALA A 9 -16.10 25.03 -68.31
CA ALA A 9 -15.38 25.97 -67.48
C ALA A 9 -16.17 26.29 -66.21
N LEU A 10 -15.43 26.81 -65.23
CA LEU A 10 -15.84 27.87 -64.31
C LEU A 10 -16.82 27.49 -63.18
N CYS A 11 -16.27 27.32 -61.98
CA CYS A 11 -16.77 28.09 -60.84
C CYS A 11 -15.65 28.36 -59.84
N LEU A 12 -15.30 29.64 -59.79
CA LEU A 12 -14.37 30.30 -58.89
C LEU A 12 -15.10 30.50 -57.56
N SER A 13 -14.93 29.59 -56.60
CA SER A 13 -15.46 29.76 -55.24
C SER A 13 -14.32 29.87 -54.24
N ALA A 14 -14.23 31.05 -53.66
CA ALA A 14 -13.28 31.48 -52.65
C ALA A 14 -13.16 30.46 -51.51
N GLY A 15 -11.97 29.87 -51.37
CA GLY A 15 -11.57 29.15 -50.16
C GLY A 15 -11.29 30.15 -49.05
N LEU A 16 -12.28 30.36 -48.21
CA LEU A 16 -12.15 31.05 -46.93
C LEU A 16 -11.14 30.25 -46.08
N LEU A 17 -9.90 30.71 -46.02
CA LEU A 17 -8.89 30.21 -45.08
C LEU A 17 -9.35 30.58 -43.67
N ALA A 18 -10.12 29.69 -43.05
CA ALA A 18 -10.24 29.66 -41.60
C ALA A 18 -8.87 29.29 -41.06
N SER A 19 -8.14 30.30 -40.57
CA SER A 19 -7.00 30.16 -39.70
C SER A 19 -7.46 29.38 -38.46
N VAL A 20 -7.30 28.06 -38.49
CA VAL A 20 -7.37 27.22 -37.30
C VAL A 20 -6.26 27.71 -36.38
N PRO A 21 -6.56 28.18 -35.15
CA PRO A 21 -5.49 28.45 -34.21
C PRO A 21 -4.79 27.12 -33.95
N ALA A 22 -3.49 27.07 -34.25
CA ALA A 22 -2.63 26.00 -33.79
C ALA A 22 -2.74 25.98 -32.27
N VAL A 23 -3.50 25.01 -31.74
CA VAL A 23 -3.50 24.70 -30.33
C VAL A 23 -2.13 24.08 -30.07
N SER A 24 -1.19 24.94 -29.70
CA SER A 24 0.06 24.51 -29.08
C SER A 24 -0.36 23.79 -27.80
N LEU A 25 -0.41 22.46 -27.84
CA LEU A 25 -0.40 21.64 -26.65
C LEU A 25 0.99 21.85 -26.03
N ALA A 26 1.12 22.92 -25.25
CA ALA A 26 2.14 22.95 -24.22
C ALA A 26 1.97 21.67 -23.41
N ASP A 27 3.08 21.01 -23.09
CA ASP A 27 3.15 19.90 -22.16
C ASP A 27 2.64 20.43 -20.81
N VAL A 28 1.31 20.41 -20.65
CA VAL A 28 0.64 20.75 -19.41
C VAL A 28 1.14 19.69 -18.45
N ASN A 29 1.87 20.11 -17.44
CA ASN A 29 2.10 19.33 -16.25
C ASN A 29 0.71 18.90 -15.73
N ILE A 30 0.23 17.73 -16.19
CA ILE A 30 -1.10 17.20 -15.92
C ILE A 30 -1.19 17.12 -14.41
N VAL A 31 -1.95 18.05 -13.81
CA VAL A 31 -2.24 18.01 -12.39
C VAL A 31 -3.06 16.73 -12.20
N PRO A 32 -2.59 15.73 -11.43
CA PRO A 32 -3.26 14.44 -11.32
C PRO A 32 -4.64 14.47 -10.65
N GLN A 33 -5.11 15.66 -10.29
CA GLN A 33 -6.45 15.93 -9.75
C GLN A 33 -7.52 15.97 -10.85
N ASP A 34 -7.16 15.98 -12.13
CA ASP A 34 -8.13 15.91 -13.22
C ASP A 34 -8.71 14.49 -13.33
N ILE A 35 -9.90 14.32 -12.76
CA ILE A 35 -10.67 13.07 -12.79
C ILE A 35 -11.59 12.97 -14.02
N SER A 36 -11.54 13.91 -14.97
CA SER A 36 -12.43 13.91 -16.14
C SER A 36 -12.25 12.67 -17.03
N MET A 37 -11.07 12.06 -17.00
CA MET A 37 -10.77 10.83 -17.75
C MET A 37 -10.94 9.56 -16.90
N ALA A 38 -11.29 9.69 -15.62
CA ALA A 38 -11.46 8.55 -14.73
C ALA A 38 -12.75 7.78 -15.07
N PRO A 39 -12.70 6.44 -15.13
CA PRO A 39 -13.92 5.65 -15.25
C PRO A 39 -14.84 5.88 -14.06
N ALA A 40 -16.15 6.02 -14.32
CA ALA A 40 -17.15 6.08 -13.26
C ALA A 40 -17.32 4.70 -12.62
N VAL A 41 -16.79 4.53 -11.41
CA VAL A 41 -16.94 3.29 -10.62
C VAL A 41 -18.00 3.51 -9.54
N PRO A 42 -19.11 2.73 -9.53
CA PRO A 42 -20.13 2.84 -8.50
C PRO A 42 -19.57 2.55 -7.10
N THR A 43 -19.95 3.35 -6.10
CA THR A 43 -19.48 3.17 -4.72
C THR A 43 -19.84 1.80 -4.15
N SER A 44 -20.98 1.22 -4.55
CA SER A 44 -21.38 -0.14 -4.17
C SER A 44 -20.40 -1.20 -4.67
N ALA A 45 -19.83 -1.04 -5.86
CA ALA A 45 -18.82 -1.93 -6.39
C ALA A 45 -17.48 -1.75 -5.65
N LEU A 46 -17.10 -0.52 -5.31
CA LEU A 46 -15.90 -0.22 -4.52
C LEU A 46 -15.96 -0.83 -3.10
N GLN A 47 -17.14 -0.85 -2.48
CA GLN A 47 -17.35 -1.43 -1.16
C GLN A 47 -17.28 -2.96 -1.13
N GLN A 48 -17.47 -3.62 -2.28
CA GLN A 48 -17.34 -5.09 -2.40
C GLN A 48 -15.89 -5.54 -2.58
N LEU A 49 -14.98 -4.62 -2.92
CA LEU A 49 -13.57 -4.92 -3.07
C LEU A 49 -12.91 -5.15 -1.70
N GLN A 50 -12.02 -6.13 -1.65
CA GLN A 50 -11.12 -6.38 -0.54
C GLN A 50 -9.91 -5.45 -0.66
N TRP A 51 -9.87 -4.44 0.21
CA TRP A 51 -8.80 -3.45 0.21
C TRP A 51 -7.58 -3.95 0.98
N THR A 52 -6.50 -4.26 0.27
CA THR A 52 -5.27 -4.79 0.87
C THR A 52 -4.48 -3.66 1.53
N PRO A 53 -4.20 -3.71 2.85
CA PRO A 53 -3.40 -2.69 3.52
C PRO A 53 -1.95 -2.70 3.03
N VAL A 54 -1.42 -1.53 2.70
CA VAL A 54 -0.01 -1.36 2.30
C VAL A 54 0.78 -0.79 3.47
N ASP A 55 1.82 -1.53 3.88
CA ASP A 55 2.79 -1.12 4.89
C ASP A 55 3.81 -0.16 4.27
N GLN A 56 4.08 0.96 4.94
CA GLN A 56 5.04 1.99 4.48
C GLN A 56 6.50 1.53 4.56
N SER A 57 6.80 0.45 5.29
CA SER A 57 8.15 -0.08 5.47
C SER A 57 8.57 -1.11 4.42
N LYS A 58 7.62 -1.65 3.64
CA LYS A 58 7.84 -2.80 2.75
C LYS A 58 7.30 -2.55 1.35
N THR A 59 7.84 -3.30 0.40
CA THR A 59 7.25 -3.38 -0.95
C THR A 59 6.23 -4.50 -0.95
N LEU A 60 4.97 -4.19 -1.23
CA LEU A 60 3.93 -5.19 -1.43
C LEU A 60 3.94 -5.62 -2.89
N THR A 61 3.99 -6.94 -3.13
CA THR A 61 3.92 -7.53 -4.48
C THR A 61 2.57 -8.22 -4.65
N THR A 62 1.91 -7.99 -5.77
CA THR A 62 0.60 -8.55 -6.10
C THR A 62 0.62 -9.12 -7.51
N THR A 63 0.36 -10.41 -7.64
CA THR A 63 0.15 -11.06 -8.93
C THR A 63 -1.33 -11.00 -9.28
N LEU A 64 -1.69 -10.22 -10.30
CA LEU A 64 -3.10 -9.97 -10.65
C LEU A 64 -3.86 -11.24 -11.06
N ALA A 65 -3.19 -12.21 -11.67
CA ALA A 65 -3.80 -13.47 -12.07
C ALA A 65 -4.33 -14.32 -10.90
N THR A 66 -3.70 -14.21 -9.71
CA THR A 66 -4.04 -15.02 -8.53
C THR A 66 -4.70 -14.22 -7.42
N SER A 67 -4.32 -12.97 -7.25
CA SER A 67 -4.73 -12.10 -6.14
C SER A 67 -5.58 -10.92 -6.59
N GLY A 68 -5.74 -10.72 -7.90
CA GLY A 68 -6.60 -9.69 -8.45
C GLY A 68 -8.07 -10.02 -8.28
N GLN A 69 -8.89 -8.97 -8.24
CA GLN A 69 -10.32 -9.05 -8.01
C GLN A 69 -11.07 -8.68 -9.28
N SER A 70 -12.29 -9.22 -9.45
CA SER A 70 -13.13 -8.84 -10.58
C SER A 70 -13.88 -7.56 -10.27
N LEU A 71 -13.79 -6.57 -11.14
CA LEU A 71 -14.56 -5.33 -11.06
C LEU A 71 -15.14 -5.02 -12.44
N LYS A 72 -16.46 -4.87 -12.52
CA LYS A 72 -17.15 -4.45 -13.74
C LYS A 72 -17.61 -3.01 -13.58
N ALA A 73 -16.84 -2.08 -14.14
CA ALA A 73 -17.19 -0.66 -14.15
C ALA A 73 -16.54 0.05 -15.34
N GLY A 74 -17.31 0.81 -16.11
CA GLY A 74 -16.82 1.52 -17.30
C GLY A 74 -16.08 0.61 -18.27
N ASP A 75 -14.92 1.06 -18.73
CA ASP A 75 -14.04 0.35 -19.67
C ASP A 75 -12.95 -0.49 -19.00
N ILE A 76 -13.08 -0.75 -17.69
CA ILE A 76 -12.14 -1.57 -16.92
C ILE A 76 -12.19 -3.01 -17.42
N THR A 77 -11.02 -3.59 -17.64
CA THR A 77 -10.86 -4.95 -18.13
C THR A 77 -9.83 -5.71 -17.33
N GLY A 78 -10.05 -7.02 -17.17
CA GLY A 78 -9.19 -7.89 -16.38
C GLY A 78 -9.34 -7.73 -14.86
N PRO A 79 -8.50 -8.45 -14.10
CA PRO A 79 -8.39 -8.30 -12.64
C PRO A 79 -7.90 -6.90 -12.22
N VAL A 80 -8.44 -6.41 -11.11
CA VAL A 80 -8.02 -5.15 -10.46
C VAL A 80 -7.31 -5.43 -9.14
N ALA A 81 -6.41 -4.53 -8.74
CA ALA A 81 -5.81 -4.51 -7.41
C ALA A 81 -6.36 -3.32 -6.61
N ALA A 82 -6.72 -3.58 -5.35
CA ALA A 82 -7.31 -2.59 -4.46
C ALA A 82 -6.44 -2.46 -3.21
N TYR A 83 -5.85 -1.28 -3.00
CA TYR A 83 -4.91 -1.01 -1.91
C TYR A 83 -5.45 0.04 -0.95
N SER A 84 -5.23 -0.14 0.34
CA SER A 84 -5.47 0.90 1.35
C SER A 84 -4.14 1.38 1.92
N VAL A 85 -3.94 2.69 1.93
CA VAL A 85 -2.69 3.33 2.32
C VAL A 85 -2.94 4.24 3.51
N PRO A 86 -2.16 4.15 4.60
CA PRO A 86 -2.26 5.08 5.73
C PRO A 86 -1.91 6.50 5.27
N ALA A 87 -2.77 7.46 5.60
CA ALA A 87 -2.73 8.83 5.12
C ALA A 87 -2.60 9.87 6.26
N ASN A 88 -2.25 9.42 7.46
CA ASN A 88 -2.19 10.21 8.67
C ASN A 88 -0.86 10.97 8.89
N ILE A 89 0.12 10.87 7.96
CA ILE A 89 1.52 11.29 8.21
C ILE A 89 2.08 12.23 7.12
N GLY A 90 1.28 13.20 6.67
CA GLY A 90 1.71 14.22 5.71
C GLY A 90 1.76 13.70 4.26
N GLU A 91 2.64 14.27 3.44
CA GLU A 91 2.76 13.91 2.02
C GLU A 91 3.21 12.46 1.83
N LEU A 92 2.54 11.75 0.93
CA LEU A 92 2.82 10.39 0.53
C LEU A 92 3.49 10.37 -0.85
N ASN A 93 4.56 9.59 -0.96
CA ASN A 93 5.22 9.24 -2.21
C ASN A 93 5.00 7.75 -2.46
N ILE A 94 4.12 7.42 -3.40
CA ILE A 94 3.73 6.04 -3.72
C ILE A 94 4.34 5.67 -5.06
N THR A 95 5.28 4.72 -5.07
CA THR A 95 5.82 4.15 -6.30
C THR A 95 5.02 2.90 -6.65
N LEU A 96 4.38 2.92 -7.82
CA LEU A 96 3.75 1.76 -8.42
C LEU A 96 4.60 1.29 -9.60
N THR A 97 4.88 0.00 -9.61
CA THR A 97 5.69 -0.68 -10.60
C THR A 97 4.89 -1.85 -11.17
N SER A 98 4.89 -2.00 -12.48
CA SER A 98 4.33 -3.15 -13.21
C SER A 98 5.45 -3.84 -13.97
N GLU A 99 5.78 -5.08 -13.61
CA GLU A 99 6.90 -5.79 -14.21
C GLU A 99 6.55 -6.37 -15.58
N VAL A 100 7.49 -6.25 -16.52
CA VAL A 100 7.40 -6.93 -17.80
C VAL A 100 7.75 -8.40 -17.61
N ASN A 101 6.95 -9.29 -18.20
CA ASN A 101 7.18 -10.72 -18.23
C ASN A 101 7.04 -11.24 -19.67
N LYS A 102 8.11 -11.78 -20.25
CA LYS A 102 8.12 -12.40 -21.59
C LYS A 102 7.42 -11.55 -22.66
N ASN A 103 7.79 -10.27 -22.75
CA ASN A 103 7.22 -9.30 -23.69
C ASN A 103 5.72 -8.98 -23.47
N SER A 104 5.20 -9.22 -22.27
CA SER A 104 3.89 -8.77 -21.83
C SER A 104 4.02 -7.91 -20.59
N VAL A 105 3.21 -6.86 -20.46
CA VAL A 105 3.20 -5.99 -19.28
C VAL A 105 1.80 -5.51 -18.97
N PHE A 106 1.45 -5.41 -17.70
CA PHE A 106 0.19 -4.79 -17.31
C PHE A 106 0.36 -3.27 -17.35
N ALA A 107 -0.44 -2.57 -18.16
CA ALA A 107 -0.45 -1.10 -18.21
C ALA A 107 -1.41 -0.54 -17.16
N PRO A 108 -0.90 0.06 -16.06
CA PRO A 108 -1.73 0.39 -14.91
C PRO A 108 -2.37 1.77 -15.05
N ASN A 109 -3.64 1.85 -14.71
CA ASN A 109 -4.35 3.09 -14.39
C ASN A 109 -4.61 3.09 -12.89
N VAL A 110 -4.50 4.25 -12.25
CA VAL A 110 -4.70 4.38 -10.81
C VAL A 110 -5.77 5.41 -10.52
N LEU A 111 -6.88 4.96 -9.94
CA LEU A 111 -7.90 5.82 -9.36
C LEU A 111 -7.62 5.93 -7.85
N VAL A 112 -7.34 7.15 -7.41
CA VAL A 112 -7.16 7.47 -5.99
C VAL A 112 -8.50 7.93 -5.44
N LEU A 113 -8.90 7.33 -4.32
CA LEU A 113 -10.14 7.59 -3.63
C LEU A 113 -9.83 8.10 -2.22
N ASP A 114 -10.65 9.02 -1.73
CA ASP A 114 -10.60 9.48 -0.35
C ASP A 114 -11.16 8.44 0.64
N GLN A 115 -11.17 8.78 1.93
CA GLN A 115 -11.70 7.90 2.99
C GLN A 115 -13.20 7.55 2.80
N ASN A 116 -13.95 8.35 2.03
CA ASN A 116 -15.37 8.14 1.75
C ASN A 116 -15.60 7.37 0.44
N MET A 117 -14.54 6.84 -0.19
CA MET A 117 -14.58 6.20 -1.52
C MET A 117 -14.99 7.16 -2.64
N THR A 118 -14.66 8.44 -2.51
CA THR A 118 -14.87 9.47 -3.53
C THR A 118 -13.61 9.64 -4.37
N PRO A 119 -13.70 9.70 -5.71
CA PRO A 119 -12.56 10.00 -6.57
C PRO A 119 -11.87 11.32 -6.20
N ALA A 120 -10.55 11.25 -5.95
CA ALA A 120 -9.73 12.39 -5.57
C ALA A 120 -8.61 12.69 -6.58
N ALA A 121 -8.09 11.68 -7.27
CA ALA A 121 -7.08 11.84 -8.31
C ALA A 121 -7.11 10.64 -9.27
N TYR A 122 -6.65 10.85 -10.50
CA TYR A 122 -6.57 9.80 -11.51
C TYR A 122 -5.25 9.89 -12.28
N PHE A 123 -4.57 8.74 -12.38
CA PHE A 123 -3.30 8.59 -13.09
C PHE A 123 -3.51 7.59 -14.24
N PRO A 124 -3.52 8.05 -15.50
CA PRO A 124 -3.72 7.17 -16.64
C PRO A 124 -2.48 6.30 -16.91
N ALA A 125 -2.63 5.26 -17.73
CA ALA A 125 -1.52 4.38 -18.13
C ALA A 125 -0.29 5.12 -18.69
N SER A 126 -0.49 6.24 -19.40
CA SER A 126 0.59 7.07 -19.95
C SER A 126 1.46 7.75 -18.88
N TYR A 127 1.01 7.83 -17.62
CA TYR A 127 1.81 8.34 -16.51
C TYR A 127 2.95 7.39 -16.12
N PHE A 128 2.81 6.10 -16.44
CA PHE A 128 3.76 5.06 -16.05
C PHE A 128 4.74 4.81 -17.18
N ALA A 129 5.93 5.39 -17.05
CA ALA A 129 6.98 5.31 -18.06
C ALA A 129 7.76 3.99 -17.96
N TYR A 130 8.21 3.49 -19.10
CA TYR A 130 9.15 2.37 -19.14
C TYR A 130 10.47 2.72 -18.46
N GLN A 131 10.97 1.80 -17.64
CA GLN A 131 12.26 1.86 -16.98
C GLN A 131 13.10 0.65 -17.40
N GLU A 132 14.34 0.93 -17.80
CA GLU A 132 15.37 -0.06 -18.10
C GLU A 132 15.60 -0.99 -16.88
N PRO A 133 16.05 -2.24 -17.10
CA PRO A 133 16.37 -3.15 -16.01
C PRO A 133 17.61 -2.65 -15.26
N GLY A 134 17.58 -2.76 -13.94
CA GLY A 134 18.71 -2.46 -13.05
C GLY A 134 19.26 -3.72 -12.41
N VAL A 135 20.31 -3.59 -11.59
CA VAL A 135 20.99 -4.72 -10.91
C VAL A 135 20.03 -5.62 -10.12
N MET A 136 18.94 -5.07 -9.60
CA MET A 136 17.93 -5.76 -8.79
C MET A 136 16.50 -5.54 -9.30
N SER A 137 16.31 -5.08 -10.53
CA SER A 137 14.99 -4.71 -11.05
C SER A 137 14.87 -5.08 -12.52
N ALA A 138 13.76 -5.74 -12.89
CA ALA A 138 13.48 -6.07 -14.27
C ALA A 138 13.00 -4.84 -15.06
N ASP A 139 12.85 -5.03 -16.37
CA ASP A 139 12.05 -4.18 -17.24
C ASP A 139 10.66 -3.96 -16.62
N ARG A 140 10.21 -2.70 -16.58
CA ARG A 140 8.96 -2.36 -15.91
C ARG A 140 8.38 -1.04 -16.38
N LEU A 141 7.07 -0.89 -16.21
CA LEU A 141 6.41 0.40 -16.19
C LEU A 141 6.40 0.92 -14.75
N GLU A 142 6.82 2.17 -14.53
CA GLU A 142 6.93 2.74 -13.19
C GLU A 142 6.41 4.18 -13.16
N GLY A 143 5.74 4.52 -12.07
CA GLY A 143 5.24 5.86 -11.80
C GLY A 143 5.24 6.14 -10.30
N THR A 144 5.63 7.36 -9.92
CA THR A 144 5.59 7.81 -8.53
C THR A 144 4.48 8.83 -8.35
N LEU A 145 3.48 8.49 -7.53
CA LEU A 145 2.34 9.32 -7.20
C LEU A 145 2.68 10.13 -5.95
N LYS A 146 2.68 11.45 -6.07
CA LYS A 146 2.81 12.36 -4.94
C LYS A 146 1.43 12.79 -4.50
N LEU A 147 1.00 12.32 -3.35
CA LEU A 147 -0.34 12.56 -2.81
C LEU A 147 -0.23 13.33 -1.51
N THR A 148 -1.03 14.38 -1.38
CA THR A 148 -1.16 15.15 -0.13
C THR A 148 -2.55 14.88 0.45
N PRO A 149 -2.68 13.99 1.45
CA PRO A 149 -3.96 13.76 2.11
C PRO A 149 -4.53 15.05 2.72
N ALA A 150 -5.85 15.19 2.70
CA ALA A 150 -6.50 16.30 3.38
C ALA A 150 -6.40 16.15 4.91
N LEU A 151 -6.43 17.27 5.64
CA LEU A 151 -6.37 17.26 7.11
C LEU A 151 -7.50 16.40 7.69
N GLY A 152 -7.15 15.49 8.59
CA GLY A 152 -8.08 14.56 9.23
C GLY A 152 -8.31 13.24 8.47
N GLN A 153 -7.79 13.08 7.25
CA GLN A 153 -7.82 11.80 6.55
C GLN A 153 -6.85 10.82 7.20
N GLN A 154 -7.36 9.63 7.56
CA GLN A 154 -6.52 8.57 8.13
C GLN A 154 -6.08 7.56 7.07
N LYS A 155 -6.83 7.43 5.97
CA LYS A 155 -6.60 6.44 4.91
C LYS A 155 -6.95 7.00 3.54
N LEU A 156 -6.22 6.53 2.54
CA LEU A 156 -6.53 6.67 1.12
C LEU A 156 -6.68 5.29 0.49
N TYR A 157 -7.48 5.20 -0.56
CA TYR A 157 -7.70 3.96 -1.30
C TYR A 157 -7.20 4.13 -2.72
N LEU A 158 -6.43 3.16 -3.22
CA LEU A 158 -5.89 3.16 -4.58
C LEU A 158 -6.44 1.94 -5.31
N LEU A 159 -7.20 2.20 -6.36
CA LEU A 159 -7.68 1.18 -7.27
C LEU A 159 -6.78 1.17 -8.51
N VAL A 160 -6.09 0.06 -8.73
CA VAL A 160 -5.21 -0.16 -9.88
C VAL A 160 -5.89 -1.11 -10.85
N PHE A 161 -6.03 -0.70 -12.11
CA PHE A 161 -6.73 -1.46 -13.14
C PHE A 161 -6.15 -1.16 -14.53
N THR A 162 -6.57 -1.89 -15.55
CA THR A 162 -6.29 -1.55 -16.95
C THR A 162 -7.58 -1.38 -17.72
N THR A 163 -7.52 -0.76 -18.89
CA THR A 163 -8.69 -0.51 -19.74
C THR A 163 -8.56 -1.22 -21.08
N ASN A 164 -9.69 -1.41 -21.78
CA ASN A 164 -9.68 -2.00 -23.12
C ASN A 164 -8.85 -1.18 -24.14
N LYS A 165 -8.70 0.13 -23.91
CA LYS A 165 -7.85 1.00 -24.75
C LYS A 165 -6.37 0.68 -24.50
N ASP A 166 -5.99 0.57 -23.23
CA ASP A 166 -4.59 0.42 -22.86
C ASP A 166 -4.06 -0.98 -23.20
N THR A 167 -4.90 -2.03 -23.13
CA THR A 167 -4.51 -3.39 -23.53
C THR A 167 -4.25 -3.54 -25.04
N GLN A 168 -4.73 -2.59 -25.85
CA GLN A 168 -4.44 -2.55 -27.28
C GLN A 168 -3.14 -1.80 -27.62
N GLN A 169 -2.52 -1.16 -26.64
CA GLN A 169 -1.26 -0.45 -26.81
C GLN A 169 -0.06 -1.36 -26.54
N THR A 170 1.11 -0.83 -26.86
CA THR A 170 2.40 -1.50 -26.67
C THR A 170 3.41 -0.52 -26.10
N THR A 171 4.41 -1.08 -25.42
CA THR A 171 5.55 -0.33 -24.90
C THR A 171 6.81 -0.82 -25.62
N THR A 172 7.59 0.11 -26.16
CA THR A 172 8.92 -0.23 -26.71
C THR A 172 9.92 -0.23 -25.57
N MET A 173 10.66 -1.33 -25.42
CA MET A 173 11.68 -1.53 -24.40
C MET A 173 13.06 -1.36 -25.01
N ILE A 174 14.09 -1.12 -24.21
CA ILE A 174 15.44 -0.98 -24.74
C ILE A 174 16.07 -2.36 -24.89
N ASP A 175 16.66 -2.63 -26.06
CA ASP A 175 17.35 -3.89 -26.27
C ASP A 175 18.55 -4.05 -25.29
N PRO A 176 18.69 -5.21 -24.62
CA PRO A 176 19.79 -5.44 -23.68
C PRO A 176 21.19 -5.18 -24.26
N ALA A 177 21.41 -5.46 -25.56
CA ALA A 177 22.71 -5.20 -26.19
C ALA A 177 22.95 -3.70 -26.39
N LYS A 178 21.91 -2.90 -26.66
CA LYS A 178 22.02 -1.43 -26.67
C LYS A 178 22.29 -0.86 -25.28
N ALA A 179 21.57 -1.35 -24.26
CA ALA A 179 21.80 -0.95 -22.88
C ALA A 179 23.23 -1.27 -22.41
N TYR A 180 23.74 -2.46 -22.76
CA TYR A 180 25.12 -2.86 -22.44
C TYR A 180 26.17 -2.02 -23.16
N ALA A 181 25.98 -1.74 -24.45
CA ALA A 181 26.90 -0.90 -25.22
C ALA A 181 26.96 0.53 -24.65
N LYS A 182 25.79 1.11 -24.33
CA LYS A 182 25.67 2.40 -23.64
C LYS A 182 26.39 2.41 -22.29
N GLY A 183 26.26 1.34 -21.50
CA GLY A 183 26.91 1.22 -20.19
C GLY A 183 28.44 1.01 -20.24
N THR A 184 28.93 0.40 -21.32
CA THR A 184 30.37 0.10 -21.51
C THR A 184 31.11 1.15 -22.34
N GLY A 185 30.42 2.18 -22.84
CA GLY A 185 30.99 3.20 -23.72
C GLY A 185 31.32 2.70 -25.13
N ASN A 186 30.79 1.53 -25.50
CA ASN A 186 30.94 0.96 -26.83
C ASN A 186 29.92 1.58 -27.80
N ALA A 187 30.17 1.44 -29.10
CA ALA A 187 29.21 1.84 -30.12
C ALA A 187 27.89 1.07 -29.94
N VAL A 188 26.76 1.79 -29.93
CA VAL A 188 25.42 1.20 -29.80
C VAL A 188 25.08 0.44 -31.09
N PRO A 189 24.75 -0.88 -31.01
CA PRO A 189 24.36 -1.65 -32.18
C PRO A 189 23.06 -1.14 -32.83
N ASP A 190 22.99 -1.20 -34.16
CA ASP A 190 21.78 -0.89 -34.93
C ASP A 190 20.89 -2.13 -35.02
N ILE A 191 20.16 -2.41 -33.94
CA ILE A 191 19.21 -3.52 -33.84
C ILE A 191 17.83 -3.00 -33.42
N PRO A 192 16.71 -3.60 -33.87
CA PRO A 192 15.39 -3.20 -33.42
C PRO A 192 15.17 -3.45 -31.93
N ASP A 193 14.46 -2.53 -31.27
CA ASP A 193 14.12 -2.64 -29.85
C ASP A 193 12.95 -3.61 -29.61
N PRO A 194 12.99 -4.43 -28.54
CA PRO A 194 11.91 -5.36 -28.24
C PRO A 194 10.64 -4.62 -27.82
N ILE A 195 9.49 -5.13 -28.26
CA ILE A 195 8.17 -4.55 -27.96
C ILE A 195 7.45 -5.43 -26.93
N ALA A 196 6.95 -4.82 -25.86
CA ALA A 196 6.06 -5.45 -24.90
C ALA A 196 4.60 -5.13 -25.24
N ARG A 197 3.74 -6.15 -25.29
CA ARG A 197 2.28 -5.98 -25.43
C ARG A 197 1.64 -5.74 -24.09
N HIS A 198 0.60 -4.92 -24.06
CA HIS A 198 -0.15 -4.70 -22.84
C HIS A 198 -1.12 -5.87 -22.58
N GLY A 199 -1.11 -6.40 -21.35
CA GLY A 199 -1.93 -7.51 -20.91
C GLY A 199 -2.97 -7.10 -19.87
N THR A 200 -3.96 -7.97 -19.67
CA THR A 200 -4.97 -7.82 -18.59
C THR A 200 -4.45 -8.25 -17.23
N ASP A 201 -3.33 -8.97 -17.18
CA ASP A 201 -2.69 -9.45 -15.97
C ASP A 201 -1.19 -9.10 -15.95
N GLY A 202 -0.60 -9.23 -14.76
CA GLY A 202 0.80 -8.90 -14.52
C GLY A 202 1.15 -8.92 -13.04
N THR A 203 2.40 -8.57 -12.73
CA THR A 203 2.90 -8.46 -11.36
C THR A 203 3.07 -6.99 -11.01
N LEU A 204 2.32 -6.53 -10.02
CA LEU A 204 2.40 -5.18 -9.48
C LEU A 204 3.25 -5.16 -8.22
N LYS A 205 4.07 -4.12 -8.06
CA LYS A 205 4.78 -3.80 -6.83
C LYS A 205 4.41 -2.39 -6.40
N ILE A 206 3.96 -2.23 -5.17
CA ILE A 206 3.63 -0.94 -4.59
C ILE A 206 4.52 -0.68 -3.37
N LYS A 207 5.11 0.52 -3.34
CA LYS A 207 5.94 1.01 -2.23
C LYS A 207 5.44 2.38 -1.82
N VAL A 208 5.10 2.53 -0.55
CA VAL A 208 4.63 3.79 0.01
C VAL A 208 5.74 4.36 0.90
N LYS A 209 6.06 5.63 0.72
CA LYS A 209 6.92 6.39 1.62
C LYS A 209 6.20 7.64 2.09
N THR A 210 6.41 8.02 3.34
CA THR A 210 5.99 9.32 3.87
C THR A 210 7.16 10.28 3.80
N SER A 211 6.92 11.48 3.30
CA SER A 211 7.87 12.59 3.39
C SER A 211 7.57 13.35 4.68
N SER A 212 7.75 12.69 5.83
CA SER A 212 7.67 13.37 7.12
C SER A 212 9.00 14.06 7.35
N ALA A 213 9.01 15.39 7.35
CA ALA A 213 10.18 16.18 7.72
C ALA A 213 10.71 15.67 9.07
N SER A 214 11.95 15.25 9.05
CA SER A 214 12.65 14.51 10.09
C SER A 214 12.49 15.18 11.45
N SER A 215 11.92 14.47 12.42
CA SER A 215 11.99 14.85 13.83
C SER A 215 12.83 13.82 14.56
N VAL A 216 14.16 14.01 14.56
CA VAL A 216 15.00 13.35 15.56
C VAL A 216 14.90 14.22 16.80
N LEU A 217 14.22 13.72 17.83
CA LEU A 217 14.22 14.36 19.14
C LEU A 217 15.58 14.05 19.80
N VAL A 218 16.60 14.84 19.45
CA VAL A 218 17.91 14.80 20.11
C VAL A 218 17.85 15.71 21.33
N GLY A 219 17.71 15.10 22.50
CA GLY A 219 17.84 15.77 23.78
C GLY A 219 17.96 14.73 24.90
N PRO A 220 18.67 15.02 26.00
CA PRO A 220 18.61 14.16 27.17
C PRO A 220 17.15 14.20 27.66
N LEU A 221 16.43 13.10 27.43
CA LEU A 221 15.09 12.87 27.98
C LEU A 221 15.23 12.78 29.50
N PHE A 222 15.20 13.94 30.15
CA PHE A 222 14.99 14.17 31.57
C PHE A 222 15.51 13.06 32.48
N GLY A 223 16.80 13.16 32.85
CA GLY A 223 17.37 12.32 33.89
C GLY A 223 18.89 12.27 33.97
N SER A 224 19.63 13.29 33.49
CA SER A 224 21.04 13.42 33.86
C SER A 224 21.14 13.98 35.28
N SER A 225 21.10 13.10 36.28
CA SER A 225 21.72 13.35 37.58
C SER A 225 23.02 12.56 37.64
N GLY A 226 24.08 13.12 37.05
CA GLY A 226 25.44 12.87 37.55
C GLY A 226 25.76 13.96 38.56
N PRO A 227 26.30 13.60 39.74
CA PRO A 227 27.77 13.60 39.89
C PRO A 227 28.27 12.32 40.56
N GLY A 228 29.19 11.60 39.95
CA GLY A 228 30.62 11.66 40.33
C GLY A 228 31.18 10.24 40.57
N PRO A 229 32.51 10.05 40.59
CA PRO A 229 33.17 8.79 40.25
C PRO A 229 33.51 7.85 41.44
N VAL A 230 33.72 6.55 41.08
CA VAL A 230 34.49 5.44 41.70
C VAL A 230 34.18 4.87 43.11
N THR A 231 34.11 3.53 43.15
CA THR A 231 34.74 2.70 44.20
C THR A 231 35.15 1.35 43.59
N VAL A 232 36.44 1.02 43.76
CA VAL A 232 37.09 -0.23 43.36
C VAL A 232 37.25 -1.10 44.62
N GLY A 233 36.95 -2.39 44.51
CA GLY A 233 37.09 -3.41 45.58
C GLY A 233 35.77 -4.16 45.78
N ASN A 234 35.68 -5.49 45.89
CA ASN A 234 36.68 -6.50 46.16
C ASN A 234 36.09 -7.87 45.75
N THR A 235 36.89 -8.71 45.10
CA THR A 235 36.63 -10.13 44.87
C THR A 235 36.33 -10.88 46.18
N ALA A 236 35.22 -11.61 46.24
CA ALA A 236 35.09 -12.86 46.99
C ALA A 236 33.93 -13.71 46.45
N ALA A 237 34.29 -14.85 45.86
CA ALA A 237 33.44 -16.01 45.56
C ALA A 237 33.04 -16.72 46.89
N PRO A 238 32.20 -17.80 46.95
CA PRO A 238 32.07 -18.85 45.95
C PRO A 238 30.66 -19.41 45.65
N ALA A 239 30.62 -20.17 44.56
CA ALA A 239 29.59 -21.11 44.16
C ALA A 239 29.74 -22.48 44.86
N ALA A 240 28.62 -23.19 45.01
CA ALA A 240 28.44 -24.65 45.07
C ALA A 240 26.94 -24.90 45.36
N THR A 241 26.19 -25.84 44.78
CA THR A 241 26.43 -26.99 43.91
C THR A 241 25.04 -27.60 43.58
N TYR A 242 24.99 -28.48 42.55
CA TYR A 242 24.12 -29.68 42.45
C TYR A 242 22.61 -29.47 42.10
N VAL A 243 21.91 -30.24 41.24
CA VAL A 243 22.14 -31.45 40.42
C VAL A 243 21.15 -31.40 39.23
N ALA A 244 21.59 -31.82 38.04
CA ALA A 244 20.75 -32.37 36.96
C ALA A 244 20.80 -33.91 37.02
N PRO A 245 19.76 -34.64 36.57
CA PRO A 245 19.95 -35.45 35.35
C PRO A 245 18.63 -35.54 34.54
N ALA A 246 18.48 -36.10 33.34
CA ALA A 246 19.19 -37.12 32.57
C ALA A 246 18.82 -37.02 31.06
N GLY A 247 19.56 -37.74 30.20
CA GLY A 247 19.31 -37.92 28.75
C GLY A 247 18.04 -38.71 28.42
N VAL A 248 17.75 -39.24 27.23
CA VAL A 248 18.52 -39.61 26.02
C VAL A 248 17.52 -39.79 24.84
N ALA A 249 18.02 -39.64 23.61
CA ALA A 249 17.70 -40.39 22.37
C ALA A 249 16.26 -40.62 21.82
N ALA A 250 16.08 -40.17 20.56
CA ALA A 250 15.65 -40.92 19.36
C ALA A 250 14.17 -41.13 18.96
N THR A 251 13.97 -40.96 17.63
CA THR A 251 13.01 -41.57 16.67
C THR A 251 11.56 -41.08 16.51
N ALA A 252 11.32 -40.47 15.34
CA ALA A 252 10.39 -40.85 14.25
C ALA A 252 8.86 -40.91 14.44
N ALA A 253 8.20 -40.41 13.37
CA ALA A 253 6.92 -40.81 12.77
C ALA A 253 5.58 -40.27 13.32
N ALA A 254 4.83 -39.63 12.41
CA ALA A 254 3.36 -39.55 12.36
C ALA A 254 2.78 -40.94 11.98
N PRO A 255 1.48 -41.30 12.17
CA PRO A 255 0.30 -40.47 11.83
C PRO A 255 -0.98 -40.61 12.71
N ALA A 256 -1.91 -39.67 12.46
CA ALA A 256 -3.39 -39.71 12.47
C ALA A 256 -4.18 -40.52 13.54
N THR A 257 -5.10 -39.87 14.26
CA THR A 257 -6.57 -39.88 13.99
C THR A 257 -7.43 -39.37 15.18
N ALA A 258 -8.48 -38.63 14.82
CA ALA A 258 -9.84 -38.62 15.38
C ALA A 258 -10.22 -37.95 16.73
N ALA A 259 -11.28 -37.13 16.60
CA ALA A 259 -12.36 -36.81 17.56
C ALA A 259 -11.99 -35.86 18.72
N SER A 260 -12.79 -34.86 19.12
CA SER A 260 -14.24 -34.67 19.08
C SER A 260 -14.58 -33.19 19.30
N ALA A 261 -15.77 -32.79 18.85
CA ALA A 261 -16.41 -31.51 19.15
C ALA A 261 -16.51 -31.21 20.67
N LYS A 262 -16.31 -29.95 21.07
CA LYS A 262 -17.01 -29.34 22.21
C LYS A 262 -17.04 -27.82 22.10
N LYS A 263 -18.26 -27.31 21.96
CA LYS A 263 -18.68 -25.95 22.33
C LYS A 263 -18.38 -25.75 23.82
N SER A 264 -17.68 -24.68 24.19
CA SER A 264 -17.43 -24.32 25.59
C SER A 264 -17.19 -22.81 25.74
N GLU A 265 -18.26 -22.08 26.03
CA GLU A 265 -18.23 -21.13 27.15
C GLU A 265 -18.03 -21.99 28.43
N PRO A 266 -17.08 -21.66 29.34
CA PRO A 266 -16.99 -20.37 30.03
C PRO A 266 -15.53 -19.89 30.17
N VAL A 267 -15.14 -18.84 29.44
CA VAL A 267 -13.81 -18.20 29.62
C VAL A 267 -13.92 -16.70 29.89
N LEU A 268 -15.10 -16.10 29.67
CA LEU A 268 -15.35 -14.69 29.98
C LEU A 268 -15.61 -14.43 31.47
N SER A 269 -16.25 -15.36 32.21
CA SER A 269 -16.60 -15.17 33.63
C SER A 269 -15.37 -15.03 34.54
N ASP A 270 -14.34 -15.83 34.28
CA ASP A 270 -13.12 -15.86 35.10
C ASP A 270 -12.29 -14.59 34.87
N THR A 271 -12.30 -14.10 33.63
CA THR A 271 -11.68 -12.84 33.23
C THR A 271 -12.39 -11.65 33.89
N GLU A 272 -13.72 -11.64 33.88
CA GLU A 272 -14.52 -10.57 34.50
C GLU A 272 -14.32 -10.49 36.03
N THR A 273 -14.27 -11.65 36.69
CA THR A 273 -14.02 -11.72 38.13
C THR A 273 -12.63 -11.20 38.48
N TYR A 274 -11.61 -11.56 37.67
CA TYR A 274 -10.23 -11.10 37.86
C TYR A 274 -10.13 -9.57 37.79
N PHE A 275 -10.69 -8.95 36.76
CA PHE A 275 -10.64 -7.49 36.61
C PHE A 275 -11.42 -6.77 37.72
N ASN A 276 -12.58 -7.28 38.10
CA ASN A 276 -13.35 -6.71 39.21
C ASN A 276 -12.59 -6.73 40.54
N GLN A 277 -11.84 -7.80 40.82
CA GLN A 277 -11.03 -7.88 42.04
C GLN A 277 -9.81 -6.95 41.96
N ALA A 278 -9.10 -6.93 40.83
CA ALA A 278 -7.93 -6.08 40.65
C ALA A 278 -8.28 -4.58 40.74
N ILE A 279 -9.44 -4.18 40.22
CA ILE A 279 -9.97 -2.81 40.33
C ILE A 279 -10.27 -2.48 41.81
N LYS A 280 -10.95 -3.36 42.55
CA LYS A 280 -11.21 -3.16 43.99
C LYS A 280 -9.93 -3.00 44.79
N ASP A 281 -8.93 -3.85 44.54
CA ASP A 281 -7.66 -3.84 45.26
C ASP A 281 -6.83 -2.58 44.96
N ALA A 282 -6.80 -2.14 43.71
CA ALA A 282 -6.12 -0.90 43.31
C ALA A 282 -6.78 0.33 43.94
N VAL A 283 -8.11 0.40 43.91
CA VAL A 283 -8.85 1.48 44.60
C VAL A 283 -8.62 1.40 46.11
N ALA A 284 -8.62 0.20 46.72
CA ALA A 284 -8.34 -0.02 48.14
C ALA A 284 -6.93 0.48 48.54
N LYS A 285 -5.95 0.41 47.64
CA LYS A 285 -4.59 0.93 47.86
C LYS A 285 -4.42 2.42 47.57
N GLY A 286 -5.45 3.08 47.00
CA GLY A 286 -5.38 4.49 46.61
C GLY A 286 -4.75 4.72 45.24
N ASP A 287 -4.41 3.65 44.52
CA ASP A 287 -3.80 3.68 43.19
C ASP A 287 -4.88 3.87 42.11
N VAL A 288 -5.49 5.06 42.07
CA VAL A 288 -6.58 5.39 41.14
C VAL A 288 -6.13 5.23 39.68
N ASP A 289 -4.89 5.62 39.36
CA ASP A 289 -4.33 5.49 38.00
C ASP A 289 -4.24 4.02 37.54
N LYS A 290 -3.92 3.11 38.46
CA LYS A 290 -3.87 1.68 38.18
C LYS A 290 -5.26 1.09 38.01
N ALA A 291 -6.21 1.53 38.83
CA ALA A 291 -7.61 1.13 38.73
C ALA A 291 -8.25 1.57 37.41
N LEU A 292 -7.93 2.77 36.91
CA LEU A 292 -8.40 3.26 35.61
C LEU A 292 -7.84 2.44 34.44
N LYS A 293 -6.54 2.11 34.45
CA LYS A 293 -5.93 1.25 33.43
C LYS A 293 -6.56 -0.15 33.39
N LEU A 294 -6.86 -0.72 34.56
CA LEU A 294 -7.53 -2.02 34.68
C LEU A 294 -8.98 -1.97 34.21
N LEU A 295 -9.67 -0.84 34.42
CA LEU A 295 -11.00 -0.60 33.89
C LEU A 295 -10.99 -0.54 32.36
N ASP A 296 -10.13 0.28 31.75
CA ASP A 296 -10.05 0.42 30.30
C ASP A 296 -9.72 -0.91 29.62
N GLU A 297 -8.84 -1.70 30.24
CA GLU A 297 -8.47 -3.03 29.76
C GLU A 297 -9.63 -4.02 29.87
N ALA A 298 -10.39 -3.98 30.97
CA ALA A 298 -11.57 -4.81 31.14
C ALA A 298 -12.68 -4.45 30.13
N GLU A 299 -12.88 -3.17 29.84
CA GLU A 299 -13.86 -2.71 28.84
C GLU A 299 -13.44 -3.06 27.41
N ARG A 300 -12.14 -2.97 27.11
CA ARG A 300 -11.56 -3.45 25.85
C ARG A 300 -11.79 -4.95 25.64
N LEU A 301 -11.83 -5.71 26.73
CA LEU A 301 -12.14 -7.15 26.74
C LEU A 301 -13.65 -7.45 26.83
N GLY A 302 -14.50 -6.43 26.77
CA GLY A 302 -15.95 -6.57 26.74
C GLY A 302 -16.62 -6.73 28.11
N SER A 303 -15.93 -6.44 29.22
CA SER A 303 -16.52 -6.50 30.56
C SER A 303 -17.57 -5.41 30.74
N THR A 304 -18.81 -5.83 31.03
CA THR A 304 -19.92 -4.91 31.32
C THR A 304 -20.01 -4.50 32.79
N SER A 305 -19.31 -5.19 33.70
CA SER A 305 -19.37 -4.93 35.15
C SER A 305 -18.21 -4.09 35.70
N ALA A 306 -17.07 -4.03 35.00
CA ALA A 306 -15.86 -3.33 35.46
C ALA A 306 -16.11 -1.85 35.85
N ARG A 307 -16.87 -1.12 35.02
CA ARG A 307 -17.22 0.29 35.28
C ARG A 307 -18.04 0.47 36.55
N LYS A 308 -19.03 -0.40 36.77
CA LYS A 308 -19.87 -0.38 37.97
C LYS A 308 -19.04 -0.69 39.22
N THR A 309 -18.13 -1.66 39.12
CA THR A 309 -17.19 -2.01 40.18
C THR A 309 -16.29 -0.84 40.55
N PHE A 310 -15.65 -0.17 39.58
CA PHE A 310 -14.84 1.02 39.82
C PHE A 310 -15.61 2.13 40.55
N ILE A 311 -16.80 2.50 40.04
CA ILE A 311 -17.62 3.58 40.64
C ILE A 311 -17.99 3.26 42.09
N SER A 312 -18.40 2.01 42.37
CA SER A 312 -18.74 1.60 43.73
C SER A 312 -17.54 1.57 44.69
N SER A 313 -16.36 1.15 44.21
CA SER A 313 -15.14 1.13 45.02
C SER A 313 -14.62 2.53 45.34
N VAL A 314 -14.74 3.49 44.43
CA VAL A 314 -14.32 4.88 44.66
C VAL A 314 -15.31 5.61 45.57
N LYS A 315 -16.62 5.35 45.41
CA LYS A 315 -17.66 5.95 46.25
C LYS A 315 -17.63 5.46 47.70
N GLY A 316 -17.17 4.24 47.95
CA GLY A 316 -17.03 3.67 49.31
C GLY A 316 -15.82 4.17 50.10
N LYS A 317 -14.98 5.04 49.52
CA LYS A 317 -13.77 5.60 50.15
C LYS A 317 -13.91 7.06 50.63
N GLY A 318 -15.10 7.64 50.49
CA GLY A 318 -15.44 8.96 51.02
C GLY A 318 -16.07 8.90 52.40
#